data_AF-A0A9E4F160-F1
#
_entry.id   AF-A0A9E4F160-F1
#
_cell.length_a   1.000
_cell.length_b   1.000
_cell.length_c   1.000
_cell.angle_alpha   90.00
_cell.angle_beta   90.00
_cell.angle_gamma   90.00
#
_symmetry.space_group_name_H-M   'P 1'
#
loop_
_entity.id
_entity.type
_entity.pdbx_description
1 polymer ?
#
loop_
_entity_poly.entity_id
_entity_poly.type
_entity_poly.pdbx_seq_one_letter_code
_entity_poly.pdbx_strand_id
1 'polypeptide(L)'
;MNFIKKPEWSMPEREATPETVFLNRRKFLAGGAGLMLSQMVTPPYWPERDGPLALAQAKKAGAHPKDQTVGLYPARRNPAFTLDRPLTDEKVAAEYNNFYEFGGNKAISWLARRMETRPWQVEVKGHVKKPKTYDIDELIKGMTLEERLYRFRCVEAWAMAVPWTGFKISELIKKVEPTSKAKYIKFTTFLNRKVALGQLQVW
;
A
#
# COMPACT_ATOMS: atom_id res chain seq x y z
N MET A 1 12.02 -8.56 -32.65
CA MET A 1 11.41 -9.16 -31.44
C MET A 1 11.92 -8.39 -30.23
N ASN A 2 11.06 -7.64 -29.54
CA ASN A 2 11.42 -6.95 -28.31
C ASN A 2 11.44 -7.97 -27.17
N PHE A 3 12.62 -8.47 -26.81
CA PHE A 3 12.78 -9.35 -25.66
C PHE A 3 12.65 -8.51 -24.38
N ILE A 4 11.47 -8.52 -23.76
CA ILE A 4 11.26 -7.89 -22.45
C ILE A 4 11.95 -8.78 -21.41
N LYS A 5 13.18 -8.42 -21.03
CA LYS A 5 13.89 -9.09 -19.94
C LYS A 5 13.23 -8.69 -18.62
N LYS A 6 12.40 -9.56 -18.08
CA LYS A 6 11.76 -9.34 -16.77
C LYS A 6 12.82 -9.38 -15.65
N PRO A 7 12.77 -8.49 -14.66
CA PRO A 7 13.66 -8.53 -13.50
C PRO A 7 13.50 -9.83 -12.70
N GLU A 8 14.55 -10.30 -12.03
CA GLU A 8 14.53 -11.58 -11.28
C GLU A 8 13.47 -11.64 -10.17
N TRP A 9 13.07 -10.50 -9.61
CA TRP A 9 12.01 -10.41 -8.61
C TRP A 9 10.60 -10.38 -9.21
N SER A 10 10.46 -10.36 -10.54
CA SER A 10 9.17 -10.39 -11.22
C SER A 10 8.65 -11.82 -11.24
N MET A 11 7.73 -12.14 -10.33
CA MET A 11 7.04 -13.44 -10.35
C MET A 11 6.15 -13.53 -11.61
N PRO A 12 6.37 -14.52 -12.48
CA PRO A 12 5.56 -14.68 -13.68
C PRO A 12 4.15 -15.12 -13.31
N GLU A 13 3.16 -14.61 -14.04
CA GLU A 13 1.73 -14.82 -13.73
C GLU A 13 1.31 -16.29 -13.73
N ARG A 14 2.04 -17.17 -14.42
CA ARG A 14 1.88 -18.63 -14.37
C ARG A 14 2.14 -19.25 -12.99
N GLU A 15 2.94 -18.58 -12.16
CA GLU A 15 3.22 -18.98 -10.77
C GLU A 15 2.13 -18.47 -9.82
N ALA A 16 1.33 -17.49 -10.24
CA ALA A 16 0.09 -17.16 -9.57
C ALA A 16 -0.99 -18.20 -9.96
N THR A 17 -1.88 -18.52 -9.02
CA THR A 17 -3.01 -19.42 -9.31
C THR A 17 -3.87 -18.80 -10.43
N PRO A 18 -4.09 -19.50 -11.57
CA PRO A 18 -4.92 -18.98 -12.64
C PRO A 18 -6.33 -18.65 -12.14
N GLU A 19 -6.90 -17.55 -12.63
CA GLU A 19 -8.23 -17.07 -12.22
C GLU A 19 -9.31 -18.16 -12.41
N THR A 20 -9.24 -18.91 -13.50
CA THR A 20 -10.15 -20.03 -13.78
C THR A 20 -10.08 -21.14 -12.73
N VAL A 21 -8.88 -21.44 -12.23
CA VAL A 21 -8.65 -22.42 -11.14
C VAL A 21 -9.16 -21.88 -9.81
N PHE A 22 -8.92 -20.59 -9.53
CA PHE A 22 -9.44 -19.92 -8.34
C PHE A 22 -10.98 -19.88 -8.31
N LEU A 23 -11.61 -19.51 -9.42
CA LEU A 23 -13.07 -19.44 -9.56
C LEU A 23 -13.73 -20.82 -9.55
N ASN A 24 -13.10 -21.85 -10.15
CA ASN A 24 -13.63 -23.21 -10.13
C ASN A 24 -13.56 -23.86 -8.72
N ARG A 25 -12.65 -23.45 -7.84
CA ARG A 25 -12.67 -23.87 -6.42
C ARG A 25 -13.92 -23.40 -5.68
N ARG A 26 -14.51 -22.26 -6.07
CA ARG A 26 -15.77 -21.76 -5.50
C ARG A 26 -17.02 -22.40 -6.11
N LYS A 27 -16.95 -22.96 -7.32
CA LYS A 27 -18.07 -23.75 -7.88
C LYS A 27 -18.35 -25.02 -7.07
N PHE A 28 -17.33 -25.58 -6.41
CA PHE A 28 -17.50 -26.72 -5.50
C PHE A 28 -18.20 -26.35 -4.18
N LEU A 29 -18.16 -25.07 -3.75
CA LEU A 29 -18.89 -24.55 -2.58
C LEU A 29 -20.21 -23.84 -2.95
N ALA A 30 -20.35 -23.36 -4.19
CA ALA A 30 -21.56 -22.69 -4.69
C ALA A 30 -22.59 -23.66 -5.31
N GLY A 31 -22.26 -24.95 -5.45
CA GLY A 31 -23.20 -25.98 -5.91
C GLY A 31 -24.37 -26.27 -4.96
N GLY A 32 -24.43 -25.61 -3.79
CA GLY A 32 -25.48 -25.82 -2.77
C GLY A 32 -26.42 -24.64 -2.50
N ALA A 33 -26.28 -23.48 -3.17
CA ALA A 33 -27.13 -22.31 -2.90
C ALA A 33 -27.55 -21.64 -4.21
N GLY A 34 -28.52 -22.25 -4.88
CA GLY A 34 -29.23 -21.62 -5.98
C GLY A 34 -30.24 -20.57 -5.51
N LEU A 35 -30.44 -19.60 -6.40
CA LEU A 35 -31.60 -18.72 -6.57
C LEU A 35 -31.53 -17.32 -5.91
N MET A 36 -32.00 -16.34 -6.72
CA MET A 36 -32.23 -14.90 -6.47
C MET A 36 -30.99 -14.00 -6.77
N LEU A 37 -30.96 -13.05 -7.72
CA LEU A 37 -31.98 -12.30 -8.46
C LEU A 37 -31.38 -11.80 -9.80
N SER A 38 -32.19 -11.82 -10.86
CA SER A 38 -31.96 -10.98 -12.04
C SER A 38 -32.65 -9.62 -11.87
N GLN A 39 -32.12 -8.61 -12.58
CA GLN A 39 -32.70 -7.29 -12.92
C GLN A 39 -32.34 -6.13 -11.97
N MET A 40 -31.42 -5.25 -12.40
CA MET A 40 -31.77 -3.87 -12.79
C MET A 40 -30.55 -3.02 -13.22
N VAL A 41 -30.66 -2.48 -14.43
CA VAL A 41 -30.29 -1.12 -14.89
C VAL A 41 -28.82 -0.80 -15.22
N THR A 42 -28.67 -0.30 -16.46
CA THR A 42 -27.55 0.26 -17.22
C THR A 42 -26.53 1.12 -16.46
N PRO A 43 -25.23 1.10 -16.80
CA PRO A 43 -24.27 2.10 -16.32
C PRO A 43 -24.53 3.47 -17.00
N PRO A 44 -24.60 4.58 -16.26
CA PRO A 44 -24.57 5.89 -16.88
C PRO A 44 -23.17 6.20 -17.40
N TYR A 45 -23.15 6.70 -18.63
CA TYR A 45 -22.06 7.34 -19.33
C TYR A 45 -21.24 8.26 -18.39
N TRP A 46 -19.96 7.93 -18.16
CA TRP A 46 -19.02 8.80 -17.46
C TRP A 46 -18.14 9.49 -18.52
N PRO A 47 -18.26 10.82 -18.73
CA PRO A 47 -17.37 11.48 -19.67
C PRO A 47 -15.97 11.59 -19.05
N GLU A 48 -14.97 11.17 -19.83
CA GLU A 48 -13.56 11.42 -19.59
C GLU A 48 -13.33 12.90 -19.26
N ARG A 49 -12.68 13.16 -18.13
CA ARG A 49 -12.23 14.50 -17.77
C ARG A 49 -10.84 14.45 -17.16
N ASP A 50 -9.90 13.92 -17.92
CA ASP A 50 -8.47 14.13 -17.65
C ASP A 50 -8.05 15.48 -18.24
N GLY A 51 -7.98 16.48 -17.37
CA GLY A 51 -7.30 17.74 -17.62
C GLY A 51 -6.09 17.87 -16.69
N PRO A 52 -4.96 18.45 -17.15
CA PRO A 52 -3.73 18.62 -16.36
C PRO A 52 -3.88 19.50 -15.09
N LEU A 53 -5.06 20.08 -14.83
CA LEU A 53 -5.39 20.76 -13.59
C LEU A 53 -5.66 19.83 -12.40
N ALA A 54 -6.10 18.57 -12.62
CA ALA A 54 -6.37 17.63 -11.53
C ALA A 54 -5.08 17.23 -10.77
N LEU A 55 -3.94 17.17 -11.46
CA LEU A 55 -2.63 16.88 -10.88
C LEU A 55 -2.06 18.03 -10.03
N ALA A 56 -2.50 19.27 -10.26
CA ALA A 56 -2.02 20.43 -9.51
C ALA A 56 -2.75 20.61 -8.17
N GLN A 57 -4.03 20.24 -8.08
CA GLN A 57 -4.84 20.35 -6.86
C GLN A 57 -4.64 19.17 -5.87
N ALA A 58 -4.14 18.01 -6.33
CA ALA A 58 -3.78 16.89 -5.47
C ALA A 58 -2.58 17.19 -4.53
N LYS A 59 -1.78 18.24 -4.79
CA LYS A 59 -0.56 18.54 -4.02
C LYS A 59 -0.78 18.95 -2.55
N LYS A 60 -2.01 19.17 -2.09
CA LYS A 60 -2.31 19.56 -0.68
C LYS A 60 -3.31 18.67 0.05
N ALA A 61 -4.00 17.76 -0.63
CA ALA A 61 -5.02 16.93 0.00
C ALA A 61 -4.36 15.72 0.68
N GLY A 62 -4.07 15.84 1.99
CA GLY A 62 -3.64 14.70 2.82
C GLY A 62 -2.25 14.82 3.47
N ALA A 63 -1.49 15.89 3.18
CA ALA A 63 -0.25 16.15 3.88
C ALA A 63 -0.52 16.62 5.32
N HIS A 64 0.15 16.03 6.30
CA HIS A 64 0.07 16.48 7.69
C HIS A 64 0.59 17.93 7.78
N PRO A 65 -0.03 18.85 8.55
CA PRO A 65 0.38 20.26 8.61
C PRO A 65 1.84 20.49 9.01
N LYS A 66 2.42 19.52 9.73
CA LYS A 66 3.81 19.51 10.21
C LYS A 66 4.77 18.69 9.34
N ASP A 67 4.32 18.17 8.20
CA ASP A 67 5.14 17.35 7.31
C ASP A 67 6.21 18.20 6.61
N GLN A 68 7.47 18.02 6.99
CA GLN A 68 8.60 18.73 6.39
C GLN A 68 9.09 18.09 5.08
N THR A 69 8.42 17.05 4.61
CA THR A 69 8.81 16.22 3.45
C THR A 69 7.82 16.29 2.30
N VAL A 70 6.75 17.09 2.41
CA VAL A 70 5.69 17.23 1.40
C VAL A 70 6.23 17.52 -0.02
N GLY A 71 7.31 18.29 -0.12
CA GLY A 71 7.95 18.62 -1.40
C GLY A 71 8.71 17.47 -2.07
N LEU A 72 8.85 16.33 -1.40
CA LEU A 72 9.53 15.15 -1.93
C LEU A 72 8.56 14.16 -2.63
N TYR A 73 7.26 14.47 -2.65
CA TYR A 73 6.22 13.62 -3.23
C TYR A 73 5.54 14.28 -4.45
N PRO A 74 5.11 13.46 -5.44
CA PRO A 74 5.57 12.10 -5.67
C PRO A 74 7.08 12.11 -6.03
N ALA A 75 7.79 11.04 -5.68
CA ALA A 75 9.19 10.92 -6.05
C ALA A 75 9.33 10.63 -7.56
N ARG A 76 10.57 10.68 -8.07
CA ARG A 76 10.83 10.31 -9.46
C ARG A 76 10.43 8.85 -9.71
N ARG A 77 9.58 8.64 -10.72
CA ARG A 77 9.18 7.30 -11.16
C ARG A 77 10.37 6.47 -11.61
N ASN A 78 10.48 5.26 -11.07
CA ASN A 78 11.45 4.29 -11.50
C ASN A 78 10.89 3.50 -12.70
N PRO A 79 11.49 3.61 -13.91
CA PRO A 79 10.97 2.99 -15.12
C PRO A 79 11.04 1.46 -15.12
N ALA A 80 11.77 0.85 -14.19
CA ALA A 80 11.80 -0.61 -14.03
C ALA A 80 10.51 -1.18 -13.40
N PHE A 81 9.66 -0.33 -12.80
CA PHE A 81 8.44 -0.71 -12.11
C PHE A 81 7.22 -0.20 -12.87
N THR A 82 6.81 -0.97 -13.87
CA THR A 82 5.66 -0.66 -14.74
C THR A 82 4.44 -1.49 -14.38
N LEU A 83 3.27 -1.00 -14.76
CA LEU A 83 2.01 -1.73 -14.72
C LEU A 83 1.47 -1.93 -16.13
N ASP A 84 0.72 -3.00 -16.30
CA ASP A 84 -0.01 -3.40 -17.50
C ASP A 84 -1.52 -3.15 -17.36
N ARG A 85 -1.91 -2.31 -16.41
CA ARG A 85 -3.28 -1.87 -16.17
C ARG A 85 -3.33 -0.42 -15.66
N PRO A 86 -4.48 0.27 -15.78
CA PRO A 86 -4.66 1.59 -15.21
C PRO A 86 -4.44 1.61 -13.70
N LEU A 87 -4.06 2.77 -13.18
CA LEU A 87 -4.02 3.00 -11.73
C LEU A 87 -5.44 2.89 -11.15
N THR A 88 -5.54 2.40 -9.93
CA THR A 88 -6.77 2.51 -9.16
C THR A 88 -7.01 3.97 -8.84
N ASP A 89 -8.26 4.40 -8.96
CA ASP A 89 -8.70 5.74 -8.56
C ASP A 89 -8.20 6.07 -7.15
N GLU A 90 -7.62 7.26 -6.97
CA GLU A 90 -6.98 7.66 -5.72
C GLU A 90 -7.95 7.60 -4.54
N LYS A 91 -9.20 8.02 -4.74
CA LYS A 91 -10.23 7.99 -3.68
C LYS A 91 -10.51 6.57 -3.25
N VAL A 92 -10.63 5.63 -4.21
CA VAL A 92 -10.81 4.21 -3.89
C VAL A 92 -9.60 3.66 -3.13
N ALA A 93 -8.38 3.98 -3.56
CA ALA A 93 -7.16 3.54 -2.89
C ALA A 93 -7.02 4.12 -1.45
N ALA A 94 -7.49 5.34 -1.23
CA ALA A 94 -7.41 6.05 0.05
C ALA A 94 -8.59 5.78 1.01
N GLU A 95 -9.69 5.19 0.54
CA GLU A 95 -10.91 4.99 1.34
C GLU A 95 -11.35 3.54 1.49
N TYR A 96 -10.91 2.62 0.61
CA TYR A 96 -11.19 1.18 0.71
C TYR A 96 -9.99 0.44 1.31
N ASN A 97 -9.93 0.37 2.65
CA ASN A 97 -8.74 -0.09 3.35
C ASN A 97 -9.04 -1.14 4.42
N ASN A 98 -8.06 -2.00 4.67
CA ASN A 98 -8.01 -2.83 5.86
C ASN A 98 -7.07 -2.17 6.87
N PHE A 99 -7.63 -1.60 7.93
CA PHE A 99 -6.86 -1.02 9.02
C PHE A 99 -7.57 -1.31 10.35
N TYR A 100 -7.35 -2.52 10.85
CA TYR A 100 -8.13 -3.11 11.95
C TYR A 100 -8.01 -2.34 13.26
N GLU A 101 -6.88 -1.65 13.46
CA GLU A 101 -6.67 -0.68 14.53
C GLU A 101 -7.78 0.38 14.62
N PHE A 102 -8.46 0.67 13.51
CA PHE A 102 -9.57 1.63 13.43
C PHE A 102 -10.95 1.00 13.14
N GLY A 103 -11.01 -0.29 12.80
CA GLY A 103 -12.26 -1.02 12.60
C GLY A 103 -12.18 -2.14 11.57
N GLY A 104 -13.18 -3.02 11.56
CA GLY A 104 -13.21 -4.22 10.68
C GLY A 104 -13.89 -4.02 9.32
N ASN A 105 -14.47 -2.86 9.03
CA ASN A 105 -15.06 -2.57 7.73
C ASN A 105 -14.03 -1.87 6.81
N LYS A 106 -14.39 -1.69 5.53
CA LYS A 106 -13.48 -1.12 4.52
C LYS A 106 -13.41 0.41 4.54
N ALA A 107 -14.42 1.07 5.10
CA ALA A 107 -14.58 2.52 5.13
C ALA A 107 -14.09 3.13 6.45
N ILE A 108 -12.83 2.87 6.80
CA ILE A 108 -12.20 3.27 8.08
C ILE A 108 -11.35 4.54 7.97
N SER A 109 -11.18 5.09 6.77
CA SER A 109 -10.22 6.18 6.51
C SER A 109 -10.51 7.44 7.33
N TRP A 110 -11.79 7.77 7.53
CA TRP A 110 -12.22 8.91 8.35
C TRP A 110 -11.88 8.78 9.84
N LEU A 111 -11.82 7.55 10.37
CA LEU A 111 -11.34 7.29 11.73
C LEU A 111 -9.82 7.41 11.78
N ALA A 112 -9.12 6.80 10.82
CA ALA A 112 -7.67 6.80 10.74
C ALA A 112 -7.09 8.22 10.56
N ARG A 113 -7.82 9.14 9.92
CA ARG A 113 -7.43 10.56 9.76
C ARG A 113 -7.15 11.30 11.06
N ARG A 114 -7.65 10.81 12.20
CA ARG A 114 -7.39 11.40 13.53
C ARG A 114 -6.03 10.99 14.12
N MET A 115 -5.34 10.06 13.47
CA MET A 115 -4.02 9.63 13.88
C MET A 115 -2.99 10.73 13.63
N GLU A 116 -2.39 11.23 14.70
CA GLU A 116 -1.24 12.12 14.61
C GLU A 116 -0.06 11.34 14.02
N THR A 117 0.33 11.68 12.80
CA THR A 117 1.45 11.05 12.09
C THR A 117 2.72 11.88 12.15
N ARG A 118 2.68 13.08 12.78
CA ARG A 118 3.86 13.89 13.11
C ARG A 118 3.72 14.60 14.46
N PRO A 119 4.77 14.61 15.29
CA PRO A 119 6.06 13.93 15.11
C PRO A 119 5.92 12.40 15.14
N TRP A 120 6.85 11.67 14.51
CA TRP A 120 6.85 10.21 14.52
C TRP A 120 8.26 9.67 14.60
N GLN A 121 8.44 8.59 15.37
CA GLN A 121 9.74 7.94 15.52
C GLN A 121 9.69 6.51 14.98
N VAL A 122 10.77 6.12 14.32
CA VAL A 122 10.99 4.75 13.84
C VAL A 122 12.22 4.20 14.53
N GLU A 123 12.03 3.22 15.41
CA GLU A 123 13.12 2.53 16.10
C GLU A 123 13.59 1.31 15.31
N VAL A 124 14.90 1.22 15.08
CA VAL A 124 15.56 0.02 14.54
C VAL A 124 16.48 -0.57 15.60
N LYS A 125 16.16 -1.79 16.04
CA LYS A 125 16.86 -2.52 17.11
C LYS A 125 17.00 -4.01 16.79
N GLY A 126 17.62 -4.76 17.70
CA GLY A 126 17.85 -6.20 17.58
C GLY A 126 19.25 -6.52 17.08
N HIS A 127 19.37 -7.45 16.12
CA HIS A 127 20.66 -7.93 15.60
C HIS A 127 21.31 -6.98 14.58
N VAL A 128 21.57 -5.75 15.00
CA VAL A 128 22.20 -4.67 14.21
C VAL A 128 23.38 -4.08 14.97
N LYS A 129 24.42 -3.62 14.27
CA LYS A 129 25.58 -2.96 14.91
C LYS A 129 25.29 -1.51 15.27
N LYS A 130 24.39 -0.86 14.52
CA LYS A 130 24.02 0.55 14.68
C LYS A 130 22.52 0.68 14.96
N PRO A 131 22.04 0.28 16.16
CA PRO A 131 20.66 0.54 16.54
C PRO A 131 20.42 2.05 16.55
N LYS A 132 19.26 2.47 16.05
CA LYS A 132 18.93 3.89 15.92
C LYS A 132 17.44 4.12 15.95
N THR A 133 17.03 5.17 16.65
CA THR A 133 15.70 5.76 16.53
C THR A 133 15.79 6.96 15.61
N TYR A 134 14.98 6.96 14.56
CA TYR A 134 14.91 8.05 13.59
C TYR A 134 13.69 8.91 13.87
N ASP A 135 13.86 10.24 13.82
CA ASP A 135 12.73 11.09 13.44
C ASP A 135 12.35 10.79 11.99
N ILE A 136 11.05 10.75 11.72
CA ILE A 136 10.53 10.34 10.43
C ILE A 136 10.89 11.30 9.28
N ASP A 137 10.95 12.61 9.54
CA ASP A 137 11.28 13.59 8.50
C ASP A 137 12.77 13.53 8.16
N GLU A 138 13.61 13.34 9.17
CA GLU A 138 15.04 13.07 8.97
C GLU A 138 15.28 11.76 8.21
N LEU A 139 14.54 10.70 8.54
CA LEU A 139 14.64 9.42 7.84
C LEU A 139 14.32 9.58 6.37
N ILE A 140 13.18 10.22 6.05
CA ILE A 140 12.75 10.41 4.66
C ILE A 140 13.76 11.27 3.89
N LYS A 141 14.21 12.40 4.46
CA LYS A 141 15.20 13.30 3.83
C LYS A 141 16.56 12.61 3.62
N GLY A 142 16.92 11.68 4.50
CA GLY A 142 18.19 10.94 4.44
C GLY A 142 18.22 9.77 3.46
N MET A 143 17.13 9.53 2.71
CA MET A 143 16.98 8.38 1.82
C MET A 143 16.67 8.82 0.40
N THR A 144 17.09 8.01 -0.59
CA THR A 144 16.71 8.24 -1.99
C THR A 144 15.31 7.71 -2.23
N LEU A 145 14.35 8.61 -2.45
CA LEU A 145 12.98 8.25 -2.77
C LEU A 145 12.83 7.92 -4.26
N GLU A 146 11.92 6.99 -4.55
CA GLU A 146 11.47 6.63 -5.88
C GLU A 146 9.98 6.28 -5.86
N GLU A 147 9.30 6.54 -6.98
CA GLU A 147 7.94 6.06 -7.19
C GLU A 147 7.98 4.72 -7.94
N ARG A 148 7.29 3.71 -7.40
CA ARG A 148 7.15 2.37 -7.98
C ARG A 148 5.68 2.04 -8.19
N LEU A 149 5.34 1.63 -9.41
CA LEU A 149 3.99 1.19 -9.72
C LEU A 149 3.85 -0.30 -9.35
N TYR A 150 2.97 -0.60 -8.40
CA TYR A 150 2.76 -1.98 -7.93
C TYR A 150 1.30 -2.41 -7.97
N ARG A 151 1.11 -3.71 -8.20
CA ARG A 151 -0.15 -4.40 -7.92
C ARG A 151 -0.21 -4.70 -6.41
N PHE A 152 -1.18 -4.13 -5.73
CA PHE A 152 -1.51 -4.46 -4.34
C PHE A 152 -2.59 -5.55 -4.35
N ARG A 153 -2.32 -6.73 -3.78
CA ARG A 153 -3.26 -7.85 -3.73
C ARG A 153 -3.61 -8.18 -2.28
N CYS A 154 -4.88 -8.03 -1.93
CA CYS A 154 -5.36 -8.49 -0.63
C CYS A 154 -5.71 -9.98 -0.68
N VAL A 155 -5.57 -10.67 0.46
CA VAL A 155 -5.99 -12.07 0.64
C VAL A 155 -7.51 -12.23 0.50
N GLU A 156 -8.29 -11.19 0.76
CA GLU A 156 -9.76 -11.15 0.61
C GLU A 156 -10.23 -11.07 -0.85
N ALA A 157 -9.33 -11.35 -1.80
CA ALA A 157 -9.60 -11.45 -3.21
C ALA A 157 -9.94 -10.15 -3.97
N TRP A 158 -9.59 -8.97 -3.44
CA TRP A 158 -9.54 -7.71 -4.18
C TRP A 158 -8.10 -7.24 -4.47
N ALA A 159 -7.93 -6.32 -5.41
CA ALA A 159 -6.61 -5.81 -5.79
C ALA A 159 -6.68 -4.35 -6.26
N MET A 160 -5.55 -3.65 -6.17
CA MET A 160 -5.36 -2.27 -6.64
C MET A 160 -4.07 -2.13 -7.43
N ALA A 161 -3.97 -1.07 -8.21
CA ALA A 161 -2.77 -0.62 -8.91
C ALA A 161 -2.38 0.74 -8.33
N VAL A 162 -1.29 0.80 -7.56
CA VAL A 162 -0.95 1.98 -6.74
C VAL A 162 0.46 2.48 -7.04
N PRO A 163 0.66 3.80 -7.26
CA PRO A 163 1.97 4.42 -7.43
C PRO A 163 2.59 4.75 -6.06
N TRP A 164 3.31 3.80 -5.46
CA TRP A 164 3.92 4.00 -4.14
C TRP A 164 5.16 4.88 -4.23
N THR A 165 5.24 5.94 -3.44
CA THR A 165 6.49 6.67 -3.21
C THR A 165 7.14 6.22 -1.90
N GLY A 166 8.42 5.91 -1.96
CA GLY A 166 9.21 5.55 -0.77
C GLY A 166 10.66 5.27 -1.10
N PHE A 167 11.37 4.62 -0.19
CA PHE A 167 12.75 4.17 -0.41
C PHE A 167 12.87 2.65 -0.23
N LYS A 168 13.92 2.08 -0.82
CA LYS A 168 14.25 0.66 -0.64
C LYS A 168 14.62 0.35 0.81
N ILE A 169 13.95 -0.62 1.42
CA ILE A 169 14.29 -1.10 2.77
C ILE A 169 15.75 -1.59 2.87
N SER A 170 16.31 -2.12 1.78
CA SER A 170 17.71 -2.56 1.72
C SER A 170 18.70 -1.43 2.03
N GLU A 171 18.40 -0.19 1.63
CA GLU A 171 19.27 0.95 1.91
C GLU A 171 19.23 1.32 3.40
N LEU A 172 18.08 1.17 4.07
CA LEU A 172 17.98 1.38 5.52
C LEU A 172 18.72 0.27 6.28
N ILE A 173 18.58 -0.99 5.84
CA ILE A 173 19.27 -2.14 6.43
C ILE A 173 20.79 -1.94 6.35
N LYS A 174 21.33 -1.50 5.21
CA LYS A 174 22.77 -1.21 5.07
C LYS A 174 23.24 -0.19 6.11
N LYS A 175 22.48 0.87 6.37
CA LYS A 175 22.84 1.92 7.33
C LYS A 175 22.94 1.43 8.78
N VAL A 176 22.11 0.45 9.16
CA VAL A 176 22.10 -0.10 10.53
C VAL A 176 23.04 -1.29 10.73
N GLU A 177 23.62 -1.80 9.64
CA GLU A 177 24.62 -2.88 9.62
C GLU A 177 24.15 -4.14 10.38
N PRO A 178 23.29 -4.99 9.78
CA PRO A 178 22.86 -6.23 10.42
C PRO A 178 24.05 -7.13 10.76
N THR A 179 23.99 -7.79 11.90
CA THR A 179 24.99 -8.80 12.30
C THR A 179 24.74 -10.12 11.55
N SER A 180 25.72 -11.02 11.54
CA SER A 180 25.58 -12.36 10.94
C SER A 180 24.48 -13.24 11.57
N LYS A 181 23.99 -12.86 12.75
CA LYS A 181 22.88 -13.55 13.43
C LYS A 181 21.50 -13.11 12.93
N ALA A 182 21.39 -11.98 12.22
CA ALA A 182 20.12 -11.49 11.70
C ALA A 182 19.64 -12.34 10.52
N LYS A 183 18.54 -13.08 10.72
CA LYS A 183 17.91 -13.93 9.68
C LYS A 183 16.60 -13.36 9.14
N TYR A 184 15.91 -12.54 9.93
CA TYR A 184 14.58 -12.04 9.65
C TYR A 184 14.45 -10.58 10.07
N ILE A 185 13.47 -9.89 9.49
CA ILE A 185 13.08 -8.52 9.87
C ILE A 185 11.69 -8.61 10.47
N LYS A 186 11.53 -8.08 11.68
CA LYS A 186 10.23 -7.92 12.33
C LYS A 186 9.83 -6.45 12.28
N PHE A 187 8.68 -6.16 11.70
CA PHE A 187 8.04 -4.85 11.79
C PHE A 187 7.03 -4.85 12.92
N THR A 188 6.95 -3.75 13.66
CA THR A 188 5.95 -3.56 14.72
C THR A 188 5.24 -2.25 14.45
N THR A 189 3.91 -2.30 14.36
CA THR A 189 3.05 -1.12 14.22
C THR A 189 2.93 -0.38 15.56
N PHE A 190 2.29 0.78 15.55
CA PHE A 190 2.06 1.58 16.76
C PHE A 190 1.04 0.94 17.70
N LEU A 191 1.08 1.32 18.98
CA LEU A 191 0.07 0.96 19.97
C LEU A 191 -0.44 2.24 20.65
N ASN A 192 -1.66 2.63 20.34
CA ASN A 192 -2.35 3.75 20.96
C ASN A 192 -3.86 3.49 21.00
N ARG A 193 -4.27 2.72 22.01
CA ARG A 193 -5.68 2.31 22.23
C ARG A 193 -6.66 3.47 22.42
N LYS A 194 -6.18 4.68 22.72
CA LYS A 194 -7.04 5.88 22.84
C LYS A 194 -7.46 6.43 21.48
N VAL A 195 -6.60 6.28 20.47
CA VAL A 195 -6.84 6.77 19.10
C VAL A 195 -7.36 5.66 18.20
N ALA A 196 -6.77 4.48 18.34
CA ALA A 196 -7.07 3.27 17.58
C ALA A 196 -7.87 2.29 18.45
N LEU A 197 -9.18 2.50 18.56
CA LEU A 197 -10.06 1.70 19.43
C LEU A 197 -10.13 0.22 19.05
N GLY A 198 -9.81 -0.13 17.79
CA GLY A 198 -9.71 -1.52 17.37
C GLY A 198 -8.64 -2.30 18.14
N GLN A 199 -7.66 -1.62 18.73
CA GLN A 199 -6.61 -2.26 19.55
C GLN A 199 -7.09 -2.69 20.95
N LEU A 200 -8.34 -2.41 21.31
CA LEU A 200 -9.01 -2.92 22.53
C LEU A 200 -9.69 -4.26 22.32
N GLN A 201 -9.82 -4.69 21.07
CA GLN A 201 -10.57 -5.86 20.69
C GLN A 201 -9.81 -7.13 21.13
N VAL A 202 -10.54 -8.13 21.62
CA VAL A 202 -9.98 -9.31 22.33
C VAL A 202 -10.07 -10.62 21.53
N TRP A 203 -10.44 -10.54 20.25
CA TRP A 203 -10.61 -11.71 19.39
C TRP A 203 -9.30 -12.32 18.91
#